data_AF-A0A2S1GX47-F1
#
_entry.id   AF-A0A2S1GX47-F1
#
_cell.length_a   1.000
_cell.length_b   1.000
_cell.length_c   1.000
_cell.angle_alpha   90.00
_cell.angle_beta   90.00
_cell.angle_gamma   90.00
#
_symmetry.space_group_name_H-M   'P 1'
#
loop_
_entity.id
_entity.type
_entity.pdbx_description
1 polymer ?
#
loop_
_entity_poly.entity_id
_entity_poly.type
_entity_poly.pdbx_seq_one_letter_code
_entity_poly.pdbx_strand_id
1 'polypeptide(L)'
;MKWKRSERLVDMTHYLLEHPHQLIPLTYFSEIYSSAKSSISEDLTIVKETFEEKGIGLLITVPGAAGGVKYIPKMAQQEVRQIIEEFIIELGHSDRLLPGGYLFMTDLLGNPELMNRVGKVFASAFSHKKIDVIMTVATKGISIAHAIARHLNVPVVVVRRDSKVTEGSTVSINYVSGSSRRIQTMVLSKRSMKSGQRVLITDDFMKVGGTMNGMKNLLEEFDCELAGIAVLVEAEHADETLVDDYYSLVKLHEVNEKDRTIALSEGNFFSKGEKLI
;
A
#
# COMPACT_ATOMS: atom_id res chain seq x y z
N MET A 1 -23.47 18.78 -26.59
CA MET A 1 -24.61 17.86 -26.35
C MET A 1 -24.80 17.78 -24.85
N LYS A 2 -26.02 17.96 -24.33
CA LYS A 2 -26.27 17.96 -22.88
C LYS A 2 -26.25 16.52 -22.37
N TRP A 3 -25.36 16.20 -21.44
CA TRP A 3 -25.26 14.88 -20.85
C TRP A 3 -26.51 14.55 -20.01
N LYS A 4 -27.06 13.35 -20.21
CA LYS A 4 -28.11 12.80 -19.34
C LYS A 4 -27.54 12.48 -17.96
N ARG A 5 -28.38 12.48 -16.93
CA ARG A 5 -27.96 12.15 -15.55
C ARG A 5 -27.26 10.79 -15.47
N SER A 6 -27.80 9.78 -16.14
CA SER A 6 -27.21 8.44 -16.18
C SER A 6 -25.80 8.43 -16.77
N GLU A 7 -25.55 9.22 -17.83
CA GLU A 7 -24.23 9.31 -18.48
C GLU A 7 -23.24 10.02 -17.56
N ARG A 8 -23.66 11.12 -16.90
CA ARG A 8 -22.83 11.83 -15.92
C ARG A 8 -22.45 10.93 -14.76
N LEU A 9 -23.39 10.17 -14.19
CA LEU A 9 -23.11 9.30 -13.05
C LEU A 9 -22.07 8.22 -13.39
N VAL A 10 -22.15 7.63 -14.58
CA VAL A 10 -21.16 6.63 -15.05
C VAL A 10 -19.77 7.28 -15.19
N ASP A 11 -19.70 8.42 -15.87
CA ASP A 11 -18.42 9.11 -16.11
C ASP A 11 -17.81 9.66 -14.81
N MET A 12 -18.61 10.28 -13.94
CA MET A 12 -18.16 10.77 -12.63
C MET A 12 -17.63 9.64 -11.75
N THR A 13 -18.33 8.50 -11.74
CA THR A 13 -17.88 7.32 -10.99
C THR A 13 -16.53 6.84 -11.50
N HIS A 14 -16.38 6.69 -12.81
CA HIS A 14 -15.12 6.30 -13.42
C HIS A 14 -14.00 7.31 -13.12
N TYR A 15 -14.27 8.61 -13.29
CA TYR A 15 -13.30 9.67 -13.06
C TYR A 15 -12.83 9.69 -11.61
N LEU A 16 -13.73 9.57 -10.64
CA LEU A 16 -13.39 9.54 -9.22
C LEU A 16 -12.51 8.32 -8.88
N LEU A 17 -12.83 7.13 -9.41
CA LEU A 17 -12.04 5.92 -9.19
C LEU A 17 -10.63 5.99 -9.77
N GLU A 18 -10.45 6.69 -10.89
CA GLU A 18 -9.14 6.89 -11.53
C GLU A 18 -8.30 8.02 -10.88
N HIS A 19 -8.91 8.88 -10.07
CA HIS A 19 -8.24 10.01 -9.42
C HIS A 19 -8.38 10.00 -7.88
N PRO A 20 -7.94 8.92 -7.19
CA PRO A 20 -8.03 8.86 -5.74
C PRO A 20 -7.13 9.92 -5.09
N HIS A 21 -7.50 10.34 -3.88
CA HIS A 21 -6.80 11.37 -3.07
C HIS A 21 -6.66 12.78 -3.70
N GLN A 22 -7.15 12.98 -4.93
CA GLN A 22 -7.15 14.28 -5.61
C GLN A 22 -8.39 15.09 -5.26
N LEU A 23 -8.20 16.38 -4.94
CA LEU A 23 -9.33 17.31 -4.78
C LEU A 23 -9.77 17.78 -6.17
N ILE A 24 -11.00 17.45 -6.55
CA ILE A 24 -11.60 17.80 -7.83
C ILE A 24 -12.63 18.93 -7.59
N PRO A 25 -12.40 20.13 -8.13
CA PRO A 25 -13.35 21.23 -7.99
C PRO A 25 -14.71 20.90 -8.60
N LEU A 26 -15.81 21.33 -7.97
CA LEU A 26 -17.16 21.13 -8.54
C LEU A 26 -17.32 21.82 -9.91
N THR A 27 -16.55 22.88 -10.18
CA THR A 27 -16.51 23.57 -11.48
C THR A 27 -16.06 22.65 -12.61
N TYR A 28 -15.14 21.72 -12.33
CA TYR A 28 -14.64 20.76 -13.32
C TYR A 28 -15.80 19.94 -13.94
N PHE A 29 -16.60 19.29 -13.09
CA PHE A 29 -17.76 18.51 -13.54
C PHE A 29 -18.88 19.40 -14.11
N SER A 30 -19.08 20.59 -13.54
CA SER A 30 -20.09 21.54 -14.02
C SER A 30 -19.81 21.99 -15.46
N GLU A 31 -18.54 22.25 -15.80
CA GLU A 31 -18.09 22.65 -17.13
C GLU A 31 -18.16 21.48 -18.11
N ILE A 32 -17.60 20.32 -17.76
CA ILE A 32 -17.57 19.13 -18.64
C ILE A 32 -18.98 18.68 -19.01
N TYR A 33 -19.88 18.60 -18.04
CA TYR A 33 -21.24 18.14 -18.30
C TYR A 33 -22.21 19.26 -18.68
N SER A 34 -21.74 20.51 -18.76
CA SER A 34 -22.56 21.70 -19.00
C SER A 34 -23.82 21.73 -18.11
N SER A 35 -23.62 21.48 -16.82
CA SER A 35 -24.68 21.28 -15.82
C SER A 35 -24.44 22.15 -14.59
N ALA A 36 -25.50 22.60 -13.93
CA ALA A 36 -25.39 23.47 -12.75
C ALA A 36 -24.70 22.73 -11.58
N LYS A 37 -23.95 23.47 -10.75
CA LYS A 37 -23.27 22.91 -9.56
C LYS A 37 -24.22 22.19 -8.59
N SER A 38 -25.47 22.64 -8.49
CA SER A 38 -26.50 21.97 -7.69
C SER A 38 -26.79 20.56 -8.22
N SER A 39 -26.98 20.39 -9.53
CA SER A 39 -27.16 19.08 -10.16
C SER A 39 -25.94 18.17 -9.99
N ILE A 40 -24.73 18.74 -10.10
CA ILE A 40 -23.49 17.99 -9.83
C ILE A 40 -23.44 17.52 -8.38
N SER A 41 -23.86 18.36 -7.43
CA SER A 41 -23.88 18.02 -6.00
C SER A 41 -24.87 16.89 -5.72
N GLU A 42 -26.05 16.90 -6.34
CA GLU A 42 -27.02 15.80 -6.23
C GLU A 42 -26.46 14.48 -6.80
N ASP A 43 -25.76 14.54 -7.94
CA ASP A 43 -25.10 13.38 -8.53
C ASP A 43 -23.99 12.83 -7.61
N LEU A 44 -23.19 13.72 -7.01
CA LEU A 44 -22.15 13.34 -6.04
C LEU A 44 -22.70 12.72 -4.77
N THR A 45 -23.87 13.16 -4.28
CA THR A 45 -24.54 12.53 -3.14
C THR A 45 -24.88 11.08 -3.45
N ILE A 46 -25.43 10.79 -4.64
CA ILE A 46 -25.72 9.41 -5.06
C ILE A 46 -24.44 8.57 -5.11
N VAL A 47 -23.37 9.12 -5.70
CA VAL A 47 -22.08 8.41 -5.79
C VAL A 47 -21.51 8.16 -4.39
N LYS A 48 -21.58 9.15 -3.49
CA LYS A 48 -21.13 9.01 -2.10
C LYS A 48 -21.87 7.88 -1.38
N GLU A 49 -23.19 7.92 -1.38
CA GLU A 49 -24.03 6.93 -0.71
C GLU A 49 -23.73 5.52 -1.26
N THR A 50 -23.61 5.41 -2.59
CA THR A 50 -23.26 4.14 -3.25
C THR A 50 -21.87 3.66 -2.86
N PHE A 51 -20.88 4.55 -2.81
CA PHE A 51 -19.50 4.20 -2.47
C PHE A 51 -19.38 3.71 -1.03
N GLU A 52 -20.08 4.37 -0.11
CA GLU A 52 -20.08 4.03 1.31
C GLU A 52 -20.85 2.71 1.56
N GLU A 53 -22.03 2.54 0.96
CA GLU A 53 -22.83 1.31 1.11
C GLU A 53 -22.12 0.08 0.53
N LYS A 54 -21.42 0.24 -0.60
CA LYS A 54 -20.71 -0.86 -1.29
C LYS A 54 -19.28 -1.07 -0.83
N GLY A 55 -18.79 -0.36 0.19
CA GLY A 55 -17.40 -0.49 0.67
C GLY A 55 -16.35 -0.06 -0.37
N ILE A 56 -16.73 0.75 -1.36
CA ILE A 56 -15.82 1.22 -2.41
C ILE A 56 -14.83 2.24 -1.81
N GLY A 57 -15.36 3.21 -1.05
CA GLY A 57 -14.55 4.22 -0.37
C GLY A 57 -15.39 5.36 0.19
N LEU A 58 -14.71 6.44 0.59
CA LEU A 58 -15.37 7.68 1.05
C LEU A 58 -15.32 8.73 -0.04
N LEU A 59 -16.39 9.50 -0.18
CA LEU A 59 -16.40 10.71 -1.01
C LEU A 59 -16.50 11.94 -0.10
N ILE A 60 -15.36 12.60 0.12
CA ILE A 60 -15.24 13.75 1.01
C ILE A 60 -15.54 15.03 0.23
N THR A 61 -16.52 15.81 0.70
CA THR A 61 -16.79 17.14 0.19
C THR A 61 -16.03 18.19 0.98
N VAL A 62 -15.26 19.03 0.28
CA VAL A 62 -14.60 20.20 0.86
C VAL A 62 -15.43 21.43 0.48
N PRO A 63 -16.01 22.17 1.45
CA PRO A 63 -16.83 23.34 1.16
C PRO A 63 -15.99 24.55 0.71
N GLY A 64 -16.65 25.53 0.08
CA GLY A 64 -16.05 26.81 -0.32
C GLY A 64 -15.75 26.94 -1.81
N ALA A 65 -15.34 28.13 -2.25
CA ALA A 65 -15.11 28.45 -3.67
C ALA A 65 -13.94 27.67 -4.30
N ALA A 66 -12.90 27.38 -3.50
CA ALA A 66 -11.78 26.49 -3.86
C ALA A 66 -12.02 25.03 -3.41
N GLY A 67 -13.24 24.73 -2.94
CA GLY A 67 -13.66 23.42 -2.50
C GLY A 67 -13.93 22.46 -3.66
N GLY A 68 -14.37 21.26 -3.32
CA GLY A 68 -14.44 20.17 -4.28
C GLY A 68 -14.92 18.88 -3.67
N VAL A 69 -14.72 17.79 -4.40
CA VAL A 69 -14.84 16.43 -3.89
C VAL A 69 -13.54 15.69 -3.99
N LYS A 70 -13.31 14.76 -3.07
CA LYS A 70 -12.14 13.90 -3.03
C LYS A 70 -12.58 12.49 -2.72
N TYR A 71 -12.26 11.56 -3.62
CA TYR A 71 -12.43 10.14 -3.38
C TYR A 71 -11.26 9.60 -2.56
N ILE A 72 -11.56 8.88 -1.48
CA ILE A 72 -10.60 8.21 -0.62
C ILE A 72 -10.91 6.71 -0.66
N PRO A 73 -10.05 5.88 -1.27
CA PRO A 73 -10.21 4.44 -1.21
C PRO A 73 -10.22 3.95 0.23
N LYS A 74 -11.24 3.18 0.57
CA LYS A 74 -11.37 2.49 1.86
C LYS A 74 -11.90 1.10 1.62
N MET A 75 -11.63 0.22 2.56
CA MET A 75 -12.08 -1.17 2.52
C MET A 75 -12.79 -1.52 3.82
N ALA A 76 -13.85 -2.31 3.73
CA ALA A 76 -14.59 -2.77 4.90
C ALA A 76 -13.77 -3.82 5.68
N GLN A 77 -13.94 -3.88 7.01
CA GLN A 77 -13.23 -4.86 7.85
C GLN A 77 -13.43 -6.31 7.38
N GLN A 78 -14.64 -6.65 6.93
CA GLN A 78 -14.96 -7.98 6.45
C GLN A 78 -14.19 -8.34 5.18
N GLU A 79 -14.05 -7.41 4.23
CA GLU A 79 -13.27 -7.62 3.00
C GLU A 79 -11.78 -7.80 3.31
N VAL A 80 -11.24 -7.03 4.27
CA VAL A 80 -9.85 -7.20 4.70
C VAL A 80 -9.63 -8.59 5.30
N ARG A 81 -10.53 -9.07 6.16
CA ARG A 81 -10.44 -10.42 6.74
C ARG A 81 -10.50 -11.50 5.65
N GLN A 82 -11.38 -11.36 4.66
CA GLN A 82 -11.46 -12.29 3.54
C GLN A 82 -10.14 -12.37 2.75
N ILE A 83 -9.48 -11.23 2.51
CA ILE A 83 -8.16 -11.21 1.86
C ILE A 83 -7.13 -11.93 2.73
N ILE A 84 -7.10 -11.67 4.04
CA ILE A 84 -6.18 -12.34 4.96
C ILE A 84 -6.40 -13.85 4.98
N GLU A 85 -7.66 -14.30 5.08
CA GLU A 85 -8.04 -15.70 5.05
C GLU A 85 -7.60 -16.38 3.74
N GLU A 86 -7.81 -15.71 2.59
CA GLU A 86 -7.34 -16.19 1.28
C GLU A 86 -5.82 -16.37 1.26
N PHE A 87 -5.05 -15.42 1.79
CA PHE A 87 -3.60 -15.56 1.91
C PHE A 87 -3.17 -16.67 2.88
N ILE A 88 -3.85 -16.84 4.02
CA ILE A 88 -3.55 -17.91 4.98
C ILE A 88 -3.77 -19.28 4.34
N ILE A 89 -4.87 -19.45 3.61
CA ILE A 89 -5.18 -20.69 2.89
C ILE A 89 -4.11 -20.95 1.82
N GLU A 90 -3.85 -19.96 0.96
CA GLU A 90 -2.88 -20.09 -0.12
C GLU A 90 -1.47 -20.38 0.41
N LEU A 91 -0.96 -19.56 1.33
CA LEU A 91 0.37 -19.73 1.92
C LEU A 91 0.50 -21.00 2.78
N GLY A 92 -0.61 -21.57 3.24
CA GLY A 92 -0.66 -22.81 4.02
C GLY A 92 -0.40 -24.07 3.18
N HIS A 93 -0.41 -23.98 1.85
CA HIS A 93 -0.10 -25.13 0.99
C HIS A 93 1.36 -25.56 1.12
N SER A 94 1.56 -26.86 1.40
CA SER A 94 2.87 -27.43 1.72
C SER A 94 3.84 -27.55 0.53
N ASP A 95 3.38 -27.28 -0.69
CA ASP A 95 4.20 -27.15 -1.89
C ASP A 95 4.87 -25.77 -2.01
N ARG A 96 4.41 -24.78 -1.24
CA ARG A 96 5.05 -23.45 -1.15
C ARG A 96 6.28 -23.44 -0.24
N LEU A 97 6.51 -24.51 0.52
CA LEU A 97 7.62 -24.63 1.46
C LEU A 97 8.96 -24.72 0.71
N LEU A 98 9.89 -23.81 1.00
CA LEU A 98 11.22 -23.73 0.41
C LEU A 98 12.31 -23.96 1.48
N PRO A 99 13.51 -24.44 1.07
CA PRO A 99 14.62 -24.66 2.00
C PRO A 99 15.01 -23.39 2.78
N GLY A 100 15.22 -23.53 4.08
CA GLY A 100 15.56 -22.43 4.98
C GLY A 100 14.35 -21.74 5.61
N GLY A 101 13.19 -22.41 5.62
CA GLY A 101 11.94 -21.89 6.19
C GLY A 101 11.30 -20.75 5.39
N TYR A 102 11.55 -20.68 4.08
CA TYR A 102 10.94 -19.66 3.20
C TYR A 102 9.66 -20.18 2.55
N LEU A 103 8.80 -19.25 2.15
CA LEU A 103 7.58 -19.55 1.38
C LEU A 103 7.69 -19.04 -0.05
N PHE A 104 7.22 -19.86 -1.00
CA PHE A 104 7.05 -19.47 -2.38
C PHE A 104 5.80 -18.59 -2.52
N MET A 105 6.03 -17.30 -2.73
CA MET A 105 4.98 -16.28 -2.89
C MET A 105 4.96 -15.64 -4.28
N THR A 106 5.79 -16.12 -5.21
CA THR A 106 6.05 -15.40 -6.48
C THR A 106 4.80 -15.29 -7.36
N ASP A 107 3.99 -16.34 -7.40
CA ASP A 107 2.70 -16.41 -8.09
C ASP A 107 1.68 -15.45 -7.46
N LEU A 108 1.57 -15.42 -6.13
CA LEU A 108 0.66 -14.52 -5.41
C LEU A 108 1.06 -13.05 -5.64
N LEU A 109 2.34 -12.73 -5.51
CA LEU A 109 2.88 -11.38 -5.74
C LEU A 109 2.80 -10.95 -7.22
N GLY A 110 2.68 -11.92 -8.13
CA GLY A 110 2.49 -11.69 -9.56
C GLY A 110 1.02 -11.56 -9.98
N ASN A 111 0.06 -11.85 -9.09
CA ASN A 111 -1.36 -11.76 -9.38
C ASN A 111 -1.84 -10.29 -9.23
N PRO A 112 -2.22 -9.61 -10.33
CA PRO A 112 -2.59 -8.20 -10.29
C PRO A 112 -3.89 -7.94 -9.52
N GLU A 113 -4.86 -8.86 -9.55
CA GLU A 113 -6.13 -8.72 -8.84
C GLU A 113 -5.89 -8.78 -7.32
N LEU A 114 -5.14 -9.79 -6.87
CA LEU A 114 -4.78 -9.96 -5.48
C LEU A 114 -3.93 -8.80 -4.97
N MET A 115 -2.91 -8.39 -5.72
CA MET A 115 -2.07 -7.24 -5.36
C MET A 115 -2.86 -5.93 -5.32
N ASN A 116 -3.79 -5.71 -6.25
CA ASN A 116 -4.64 -4.52 -6.20
C ASN A 116 -5.53 -4.48 -4.95
N ARG A 117 -6.06 -5.64 -4.52
CA ARG A 117 -6.81 -5.77 -3.26
C ARG A 117 -5.91 -5.49 -2.05
N VAL A 118 -4.72 -6.09 -1.97
CA VAL A 118 -3.71 -5.80 -0.92
C VAL A 118 -3.32 -4.33 -0.88
N GLY A 119 -3.10 -3.73 -2.06
CA GLY A 119 -2.81 -2.30 -2.19
C GLY A 119 -3.92 -1.43 -1.58
N LYS A 120 -5.19 -1.79 -1.83
CA LYS A 120 -6.36 -1.11 -1.27
C LYS A 120 -6.46 -1.30 0.25
N VAL A 121 -6.11 -2.48 0.79
CA VAL A 121 -6.05 -2.73 2.25
C VAL A 121 -5.11 -1.75 2.93
N PHE A 122 -3.86 -1.67 2.47
CA PHE A 122 -2.88 -0.78 3.07
C PHE A 122 -3.19 0.70 2.80
N ALA A 123 -3.62 1.07 1.59
CA ALA A 123 -4.07 2.44 1.32
C ALA A 123 -5.21 2.86 2.25
N SER A 124 -6.16 1.95 2.53
CA SER A 124 -7.25 2.20 3.48
C SER A 124 -6.73 2.48 4.89
N ALA A 125 -5.80 1.67 5.38
CA ALA A 125 -5.17 1.86 6.70
C ALA A 125 -4.43 3.21 6.78
N PHE A 126 -3.65 3.54 5.75
CA PHE A 126 -2.82 4.74 5.75
C PHE A 126 -3.51 6.01 5.21
N SER A 127 -4.75 5.95 4.74
CA SER A 127 -5.48 7.07 4.12
C SER A 127 -5.64 8.32 4.99
N HIS A 128 -5.50 8.19 6.32
CA HIS A 128 -5.56 9.28 7.27
C HIS A 128 -4.21 9.99 7.46
N LYS A 129 -3.11 9.39 7.00
CA LYS A 129 -1.76 9.96 7.02
C LYS A 129 -1.47 10.64 5.69
N LYS A 130 -0.66 11.69 5.73
CA LYS A 130 -0.08 12.28 4.52
C LYS A 130 1.11 11.42 4.11
N ILE A 131 1.03 10.82 2.92
CA ILE A 131 2.11 10.07 2.29
C ILE A 131 2.44 10.78 0.99
N ASP A 132 3.73 10.98 0.73
CA ASP A 132 4.22 11.63 -0.48
C ASP A 132 4.88 10.63 -1.45
N VAL A 133 5.29 9.45 -0.96
CA VAL A 133 5.97 8.41 -1.76
C VAL A 133 5.89 7.04 -1.08
N ILE A 134 5.79 5.98 -1.87
CA ILE A 134 5.97 4.59 -1.41
C ILE A 134 7.40 4.15 -1.66
N MET A 135 8.04 3.53 -0.67
CA MET A 135 9.40 3.00 -0.79
C MET A 135 9.41 1.49 -0.56
N THR A 136 10.15 0.77 -1.40
CA THR A 136 10.40 -0.67 -1.21
C THR A 136 11.80 -1.02 -1.68
N VAL A 137 12.26 -2.23 -1.37
CA VAL A 137 13.52 -2.78 -1.88
C VAL A 137 13.26 -3.77 -2.99
N ALA A 138 14.09 -3.73 -4.03
CA ALA A 138 13.98 -4.68 -5.13
C ALA A 138 14.17 -6.14 -4.62
N THR A 139 13.40 -7.12 -5.11
CA THR A 139 12.48 -7.06 -6.26
C THR A 139 11.02 -7.36 -5.93
N LYS A 140 10.75 -8.23 -4.95
CA LYS A 140 9.42 -8.80 -4.71
C LYS A 140 8.42 -7.77 -4.21
N GLY A 141 8.81 -6.89 -3.28
CA GLY A 141 7.96 -5.81 -2.77
C GLY A 141 7.50 -4.76 -3.81
N ILE A 142 8.07 -4.74 -5.02
CA ILE A 142 7.72 -3.77 -6.08
C ILE A 142 6.24 -3.86 -6.48
N SER A 143 5.68 -5.06 -6.58
CA SER A 143 4.26 -5.22 -6.98
C SER A 143 3.31 -4.66 -5.92
N ILE A 144 3.57 -4.95 -4.65
CA ILE A 144 2.82 -4.40 -3.50
C ILE A 144 2.97 -2.88 -3.48
N ALA A 145 4.18 -2.35 -3.63
CA ALA A 145 4.43 -0.91 -3.62
C ALA A 145 3.63 -0.17 -4.68
N HIS A 146 3.60 -0.69 -5.91
CA HIS A 146 2.80 -0.10 -6.99
C HIS A 146 1.30 -0.19 -6.73
N ALA A 147 0.82 -1.30 -6.16
CA ALA A 147 -0.59 -1.44 -5.83
C ALA A 147 -1.03 -0.44 -4.74
N ILE A 148 -0.24 -0.26 -3.68
CA ILE A 148 -0.49 0.75 -2.64
C ILE A 148 -0.45 2.16 -3.24
N ALA A 149 0.60 2.46 -4.01
CA ALA A 149 0.82 3.75 -4.64
C ALA A 149 -0.33 4.18 -5.56
N ARG A 150 -0.91 3.22 -6.31
CA ARG A 150 -2.07 3.47 -7.16
C ARG A 150 -3.27 4.00 -6.36
N HIS A 151 -3.56 3.38 -5.22
CA HIS A 151 -4.70 3.78 -4.39
C HIS A 151 -4.44 5.06 -3.60
N LEU A 152 -3.19 5.32 -3.17
CA LEU A 152 -2.81 6.56 -2.49
C LEU A 152 -2.49 7.73 -3.43
N ASN A 153 -2.39 7.47 -4.74
CA ASN A 153 -2.03 8.44 -5.77
C ASN A 153 -0.68 9.14 -5.52
N VAL A 154 0.37 8.34 -5.27
CA VAL A 154 1.73 8.81 -4.98
C VAL A 154 2.78 8.03 -5.79
N PRO A 155 3.98 8.57 -6.04
CA PRO A 155 5.05 7.83 -6.72
C PRO A 155 5.59 6.66 -5.91
N VAL A 156 6.30 5.76 -6.60
CA VAL A 156 7.08 4.65 -6.00
C VAL A 156 8.57 4.92 -6.17
N VAL A 157 9.33 4.64 -5.11
CA VAL A 157 10.79 4.62 -5.10
C VAL A 157 11.28 3.21 -4.78
N VAL A 158 12.19 2.70 -5.61
CA VAL A 158 12.74 1.35 -5.46
C VAL A 158 14.21 1.43 -5.06
N VAL A 159 14.51 0.97 -3.86
CA VAL A 159 15.87 0.78 -3.35
C VAL A 159 16.51 -0.42 -4.03
N ARG A 160 17.77 -0.27 -4.44
CA ARG A 160 18.56 -1.34 -5.07
C ARG A 160 19.52 -1.96 -4.06
N ARG A 161 19.95 -3.19 -4.34
CA ARG A 161 21.01 -3.88 -3.59
C ARG A 161 22.41 -3.67 -4.18
N ASP A 162 22.47 -3.06 -5.36
CA ASP A 162 23.68 -2.80 -6.12
C ASP A 162 23.58 -1.44 -6.84
N SER A 163 24.71 -0.72 -6.91
CA SER A 163 24.79 0.52 -7.68
C SER A 163 24.78 0.23 -9.19
N LYS A 164 24.05 1.03 -9.96
CA LYS A 164 24.10 1.03 -11.42
C LYS A 164 24.61 2.36 -11.93
N VAL A 165 25.46 2.34 -12.96
CA VAL A 165 26.02 3.56 -13.58
C VAL A 165 24.91 4.50 -14.08
N THR A 166 23.77 3.93 -14.50
CA THR A 166 22.58 4.67 -14.94
C THR A 166 21.93 5.53 -13.85
N GLU A 167 22.32 5.37 -12.58
CA GLU A 167 21.72 6.06 -11.43
C GLU A 167 22.41 7.35 -11.01
N GLY A 168 23.60 7.65 -11.56
CA GLY A 168 24.37 8.83 -11.17
C GLY A 168 24.82 8.79 -9.71
N SER A 169 24.76 9.93 -9.01
CA SER A 169 25.15 10.02 -7.60
C SER A 169 24.16 9.28 -6.69
N THR A 170 24.68 8.42 -5.83
CA THR A 170 23.89 7.58 -4.93
C THR A 170 24.24 7.81 -3.47
N VAL A 171 23.28 7.49 -2.61
CA VAL A 171 23.47 7.25 -1.18
C VAL A 171 23.49 5.74 -0.98
N SER A 172 24.37 5.27 -0.10
CA SER A 172 24.49 3.85 0.21
C SER A 172 24.63 3.62 1.69
N ILE A 173 23.95 2.60 2.19
CA ILE A 173 24.02 2.16 3.58
C ILE A 173 24.24 0.65 3.64
N ASN A 174 24.80 0.19 4.74
CA ASN A 174 24.92 -1.24 5.03
C ASN A 174 23.86 -1.64 6.07
N TYR A 175 23.28 -2.81 5.90
CA TYR A 175 22.29 -3.38 6.81
C TYR A 175 22.48 -4.89 6.92
N VAL A 176 21.93 -5.48 7.98
CA VAL A 176 21.93 -6.94 8.16
C VAL A 176 20.58 -7.48 7.70
N SER A 177 20.59 -8.31 6.66
CA SER A 177 19.37 -8.96 6.19
C SER A 177 19.00 -10.11 7.12
N GLY A 178 17.75 -10.15 7.60
CA GLY A 178 17.24 -11.25 8.42
C GLY A 178 17.32 -12.63 7.73
N SER A 179 17.15 -12.64 6.41
CA SER A 179 17.20 -13.85 5.59
C SER A 179 18.61 -14.45 5.48
N SER A 180 19.60 -13.64 5.11
CA SER A 180 20.97 -14.12 4.86
C SER A 180 21.88 -14.05 6.09
N ARG A 181 21.51 -13.29 7.14
CA ARG A 181 22.37 -12.93 8.28
C ARG A 181 23.74 -12.37 7.86
N ARG A 182 23.81 -11.79 6.66
CA ARG A 182 25.00 -11.16 6.09
C ARG A 182 24.77 -9.66 5.97
N ILE A 183 25.88 -8.92 6.02
CA ILE A 183 25.87 -7.51 5.65
C ILE A 183 25.52 -7.41 4.17
N GLN A 184 24.49 -6.63 3.87
CA GLN A 184 24.05 -6.27 2.55
C GLN A 184 24.07 -4.75 2.41
N THR A 185 24.11 -4.28 1.18
CA THR A 185 24.15 -2.86 0.88
C THR A 185 22.82 -2.46 0.24
N MET A 186 22.25 -1.33 0.67
CA MET A 186 21.17 -0.64 -0.03
C MET A 186 21.73 0.58 -0.71
N VAL A 187 21.20 0.88 -1.90
CA VAL A 187 21.63 1.99 -2.73
C VAL A 187 20.40 2.68 -3.31
N LEU A 188 20.37 4.00 -3.22
CA LEU A 188 19.34 4.85 -3.83
C LEU A 188 19.97 6.08 -4.48
N SER A 189 19.48 6.47 -5.65
CA SER A 189 19.96 7.68 -6.32
C SER A 189 19.50 8.92 -5.56
N LYS A 190 20.39 9.93 -5.44
CA LYS A 190 20.06 11.22 -4.80
C LYS A 190 18.91 11.95 -5.50
N ARG A 191 18.63 11.62 -6.77
CA ARG A 191 17.52 12.20 -7.55
C ARG A 191 16.18 11.50 -7.35
N SER A 192 16.17 10.31 -6.72
CA SER A 192 14.97 9.48 -6.59
C SER A 192 14.03 9.94 -5.49
N MET A 193 14.50 10.76 -4.55
CA MET A 193 13.72 11.19 -3.39
C MET A 193 14.06 12.64 -3.04
N LYS A 194 13.05 13.38 -2.60
CA LYS A 194 13.16 14.78 -2.19
C LYS A 194 13.13 14.88 -0.67
N SER A 195 13.93 15.77 -0.12
CA SER A 195 13.94 16.09 1.31
C SER A 195 12.55 16.50 1.81
N GLY A 196 12.22 16.09 3.04
CA GLY A 196 10.95 16.35 3.71
C GLY A 196 9.76 15.50 3.24
N GLN A 197 9.95 14.58 2.28
CA GLN A 197 8.88 13.66 1.88
C GLN A 197 8.52 12.70 3.01
N ARG A 198 7.21 12.43 3.15
CA ARG A 198 6.66 11.41 4.05
C ARG A 198 6.55 10.08 3.32
N VAL A 199 7.26 9.08 3.83
CA VAL A 199 7.47 7.81 3.14
C VAL A 199 6.72 6.68 3.83
N LEU A 200 5.90 5.96 3.06
CA LEU A 200 5.37 4.67 3.46
C LEU A 200 6.30 3.58 2.92
N ILE A 201 6.94 2.83 3.82
CA ILE A 201 7.78 1.70 3.45
C ILE A 201 6.91 0.45 3.31
N THR A 202 7.21 -0.39 2.32
CA THR A 202 6.55 -1.69 2.17
C THR A 202 7.48 -2.80 1.68
N ASP A 203 7.15 -4.04 2.03
CA ASP A 203 7.88 -5.24 1.61
C ASP A 203 6.96 -6.47 1.58
N ASP A 204 7.37 -7.53 0.88
CA ASP A 204 6.59 -8.77 0.83
C ASP A 204 6.73 -9.61 2.12
N PHE A 205 7.93 -9.65 2.70
CA PHE A 205 8.21 -10.51 3.85
C PHE A 205 9.14 -9.86 4.86
N MET A 206 8.70 -9.78 6.11
CA MET A 206 9.50 -9.26 7.21
C MET A 206 9.86 -10.37 8.20
N LYS A 207 11.16 -10.65 8.36
CA LYS A 207 11.67 -11.60 9.34
C LYS A 207 11.93 -10.97 10.71
N VAL A 208 13.05 -10.25 10.83
CA VAL A 208 13.44 -9.52 12.06
C VAL A 208 13.41 -7.99 11.88
N GLY A 209 12.99 -7.50 10.70
CA GLY A 209 12.91 -6.06 10.41
C GLY A 209 14.21 -5.40 9.93
N GLY A 210 15.33 -6.12 9.77
CA GLY A 210 16.61 -5.54 9.36
C GLY A 210 16.58 -4.78 8.03
N THR A 211 15.80 -5.26 7.05
CA THR A 211 15.56 -4.57 5.78
C THR A 211 14.80 -3.26 5.98
N MET A 212 13.78 -3.25 6.85
CA MET A 212 12.96 -2.07 7.13
C MET A 212 13.79 -1.02 7.87
N ASN A 213 14.60 -1.44 8.84
CA ASN A 213 15.53 -0.57 9.56
C ASN A 213 16.61 -0.01 8.62
N GLY A 214 17.10 -0.81 7.67
CA GLY A 214 17.95 -0.33 6.58
C GLY A 214 17.25 0.79 5.79
N MET A 215 16.05 0.53 5.26
CA MET A 215 15.32 1.58 4.53
C MET A 215 15.05 2.82 5.37
N LYS A 216 14.74 2.68 6.67
CA LYS A 216 14.61 3.81 7.61
C LYS A 216 15.89 4.64 7.71
N ASN A 217 17.03 4.00 7.95
CA ASN A 217 18.33 4.70 7.98
C ASN A 217 18.63 5.39 6.64
N LEU A 218 18.23 4.78 5.52
CA LEU A 218 18.37 5.40 4.22
C LEU A 218 17.47 6.65 4.06
N LEU A 219 16.30 6.70 4.70
CA LEU A 219 15.46 7.90 4.70
C LEU A 219 16.11 9.07 5.45
N GLU A 220 16.82 8.78 6.54
CA GLU A 220 17.53 9.79 7.34
C GLU A 220 18.58 10.54 6.50
N GLU A 221 19.29 9.83 5.62
CA GLU A 221 20.27 10.42 4.68
C GLU A 221 19.65 11.36 3.62
N PHE A 222 18.33 11.35 3.48
CA PHE A 222 17.59 12.23 2.57
C PHE A 222 16.73 13.25 3.32
N ASP A 223 16.82 13.33 4.65
CA ASP A 223 15.95 14.16 5.50
C ASP A 223 14.45 13.87 5.27
N CYS A 224 14.09 12.60 5.12
CA CYS A 224 12.71 12.14 4.92
C CYS A 224 12.07 11.63 6.21
N GLU A 225 10.75 11.73 6.29
CA GLU A 225 9.96 11.29 7.44
C GLU A 225 9.37 9.90 7.17
N LEU A 226 9.52 8.96 8.11
CA LEU A 226 8.80 7.69 8.05
C LEU A 226 7.32 7.89 8.43
N ALA A 227 6.41 7.68 7.49
CA ALA A 227 4.96 7.76 7.72
C ALA A 227 4.37 6.45 8.28
N GLY A 228 5.00 5.32 7.96
CA GLY A 228 4.61 3.99 8.42
C GLY A 228 5.28 2.88 7.63
N ILE A 229 5.02 1.64 8.04
CA ILE A 229 5.54 0.42 7.41
C ILE A 229 4.37 -0.55 7.17
N ALA A 230 4.29 -1.15 5.98
CA ALA A 230 3.28 -2.13 5.63
C ALA A 230 3.92 -3.36 4.98
N VAL A 231 3.76 -4.54 5.58
CA VAL A 231 4.35 -5.79 5.10
C VAL A 231 3.27 -6.82 4.86
N LEU A 232 3.37 -7.61 3.78
CA LEU A 232 2.35 -8.61 3.49
C LEU A 232 2.40 -9.75 4.53
N VAL A 233 3.59 -10.32 4.73
CA VAL A 233 3.83 -11.40 5.69
C VAL A 233 4.90 -10.99 6.69
N GLU A 234 4.67 -11.24 7.97
CA GLU A 234 5.68 -11.19 9.01
C GLU A 234 6.03 -12.59 9.53
N ALA A 235 7.24 -12.80 10.02
CA ALA A 235 7.65 -14.03 10.70
C ALA A 235 7.72 -13.82 12.21
N GLU A 236 7.25 -14.81 12.96
CA GLU A 236 7.56 -14.91 14.37
C GLU A 236 9.03 -15.30 14.56
N HIS A 237 9.72 -14.60 15.46
CA HIS A 237 11.11 -14.88 15.82
C HIS A 237 11.31 -14.65 17.32
N ALA A 238 12.29 -15.36 17.89
CA ALA A 238 12.70 -15.18 19.28
C ALA A 238 13.56 -13.93 19.50
N ASP A 239 14.15 -13.40 18.42
CA ASP A 239 14.94 -12.17 18.45
C ASP A 239 14.02 -10.95 18.58
N GLU A 240 14.53 -9.87 19.16
CA GLU A 240 13.81 -8.60 19.26
C GLU A 240 13.50 -8.03 17.86
N THR A 241 12.23 -7.69 17.63
CA THR A 241 11.79 -7.04 16.40
C THR A 241 12.47 -5.68 16.28
N LEU A 242 13.16 -5.41 15.16
CA LEU A 242 13.91 -4.16 14.99
C LEU A 242 13.01 -2.95 14.64
N VAL A 243 11.70 -3.16 14.58
CA VAL A 243 10.69 -2.17 14.18
C VAL A 243 9.41 -2.39 14.97
N ASP A 244 8.93 -1.34 15.63
CA ASP A 244 7.75 -1.41 16.50
C ASP A 244 6.45 -0.99 15.81
N ASP A 245 6.51 -0.05 14.86
CA ASP A 245 5.33 0.51 14.19
C ASP A 245 5.19 0.09 12.72
N TYR A 246 4.69 -1.13 12.50
CA TYR A 246 4.32 -1.67 11.18
C TYR A 246 2.93 -2.31 11.16
N TYR A 247 2.38 -2.53 9.97
CA TYR A 247 1.18 -3.31 9.70
C TYR A 247 1.56 -4.58 8.95
N SER A 248 1.02 -5.73 9.36
CA SER A 248 1.15 -7.02 8.68
C SER A 248 -0.21 -7.65 8.42
N LEU A 249 -0.39 -8.31 7.27
CA LEU A 249 -1.64 -9.03 6.97
C LEU A 249 -1.62 -10.47 7.48
N VAL A 250 -0.48 -11.15 7.36
CA VAL A 250 -0.32 -12.54 7.75
C VAL A 250 0.90 -12.69 8.64
N LYS A 251 0.78 -13.49 9.70
CA LYS A 251 1.88 -13.88 10.58
C LYS A 251 2.22 -15.36 10.37
N LEU A 252 3.49 -15.63 10.06
CA LEU A 252 4.08 -16.95 9.96
C LEU A 252 4.69 -17.34 11.31
N HIS A 253 4.11 -18.31 11.99
CA HIS A 253 4.55 -18.79 13.30
C HIS A 253 5.71 -19.78 13.19
N GLU A 254 5.48 -20.85 12.43
CA GLU A 254 6.40 -21.97 12.35
C GLU A 254 6.35 -22.60 10.96
N VAL A 255 7.52 -23.06 10.50
CA VAL A 255 7.68 -23.85 9.30
C VAL A 255 8.44 -25.11 9.66
N ASN A 256 7.80 -26.27 9.54
CA ASN A 256 8.43 -27.56 9.78
C ASN A 256 8.71 -28.24 8.44
N GLU A 257 9.98 -28.20 8.02
CA GLU A 257 10.43 -28.79 6.76
C GLU A 257 10.28 -30.32 6.72
N LYS A 258 10.37 -31.00 7.87
CA LYS A 258 10.27 -32.47 7.95
C LYS A 258 8.83 -32.94 7.78
N ASP A 259 7.93 -32.31 8.51
CA ASP A 259 6.50 -32.66 8.50
C ASP A 259 5.73 -31.93 7.39
N ARG A 260 6.43 -31.03 6.67
CA ARG A 260 5.89 -30.16 5.61
C ARG A 260 4.68 -29.36 6.05
N THR A 261 4.70 -28.86 7.28
CA THR A 261 3.63 -28.04 7.86
C THR A 261 4.04 -26.57 7.95
N ILE A 262 3.05 -25.70 7.78
CA ILE A 262 3.18 -24.25 7.82
C ILE A 262 2.10 -23.73 8.78
N ALA A 263 2.51 -23.04 9.84
CA ALA A 263 1.59 -22.45 10.80
C ALA A 263 1.47 -20.94 10.53
N LEU A 264 0.26 -20.50 10.17
CA LEU A 264 -0.06 -19.12 9.81
C LEU A 264 -1.24 -18.61 10.63
N SER A 265 -1.29 -17.30 10.85
CA SER A 265 -2.43 -16.62 11.45
C SER A 265 -2.58 -15.20 10.90
N GLU A 266 -3.62 -14.50 11.35
CA GLU A 266 -3.79 -13.07 11.09
C GLU A 266 -2.60 -12.28 11.65
N GLY A 267 -2.09 -11.33 10.86
CA GLY A 267 -1.06 -10.39 11.30
C GLY A 267 -1.59 -9.35 12.29
N ASN A 268 -0.85 -8.27 12.48
CA ASN A 268 -1.19 -7.22 13.44
C ASN A 268 -2.13 -6.13 12.88
N PHE A 269 -2.68 -6.33 11.68
CA PHE A 269 -3.50 -5.31 11.01
C PHE A 269 -4.65 -4.78 11.88
N PHE A 270 -5.39 -5.66 12.56
CA PHE A 270 -6.54 -5.25 13.38
C PHE A 270 -6.18 -4.87 14.82
N SER A 271 -5.01 -5.27 15.33
CA SER A 271 -4.61 -4.95 16.70
C SER A 271 -4.25 -3.47 16.90
N LYS A 272 -4.10 -2.69 15.81
CA LYS A 272 -3.81 -1.25 15.85
C LYS A 272 -5.01 -0.31 15.81
N GLY A 273 -6.25 -0.84 15.81
CA GLY A 273 -7.46 -0.02 15.96
C GLY A 273 -7.84 0.78 14.71
N GLU A 274 -7.63 0.21 13.52
CA GLU A 274 -7.82 0.89 12.25
C GLU A 274 -9.24 1.40 12.00
N LYS A 275 -9.32 2.61 11.44
CA LYS A 275 -10.57 3.21 10.94
C LYS A 275 -10.87 2.73 9.53
N LEU A 276 -11.32 1.48 9.43
CA LEU A 276 -11.97 0.96 8.23
C LEU A 276 -13.43 1.46 8.15
N ILE A 277 -14.05 1.35 6.97
CA ILE A 277 -15.49 1.60 6.82
C ILE A 277 -16.26 0.41 7.41
#